data_AF-A0AAW8DK90-F1
#
_entry.id   AF-A0AAW8DK90-F1
#
_cell.length_a   1.000
_cell.length_b   1.000
_cell.length_c   1.000
_cell.angle_alpha   90.00
_cell.angle_beta   90.00
_cell.angle_gamma   90.00
#
_symmetry.space_group_name_H-M   'P 1'
#
loop_
_entity.id
_entity.type
_entity.pdbx_description
1 polymer ?
#
loop_
_entity_poly.entity_id
_entity_poly.type
_entity_poly.pdbx_seq_one_letter_code
_entity_poly.pdbx_strand_id
1 'polypeptide(L)'
;MGNEHQNVPPVVHVQRPSHPGASMAFIFSTLSFLFWANILGYLGPGGSLAVGVVQLAVYGSYLAGSVILFKRGDDFDGNVFMVFAAFFGGVGGVLNVGSTISAMLGLPFSPQVGGICWILVGVFLLACSPATLRSNIVDAGVYVLAALALLTLGFTIIGFLPTVGLTVAAWLLFVVGILGVVLTASILGSIIGYRIPLGPAILRPRTATRAKSAETFAASL
;
A
#
# COMPACT_ATOMS: atom_id res chain seq x y z
N MET A 1 3.72 -63.73 -3.82
CA MET A 1 4.49 -62.60 -3.25
C MET A 1 4.67 -61.57 -4.35
N GLY A 2 3.71 -60.66 -4.50
CA GLY A 2 3.79 -59.56 -5.47
C GLY A 2 4.09 -58.28 -4.73
N ASN A 3 5.26 -57.69 -4.98
CA ASN A 3 5.64 -56.39 -4.45
C ASN A 3 4.91 -55.30 -5.25
N GLU A 4 3.82 -54.77 -4.70
CA GLU A 4 3.21 -53.53 -5.16
C GLU A 4 4.13 -52.37 -4.74
N HIS A 5 5.04 -51.98 -5.63
CA HIS A 5 5.70 -50.69 -5.55
C HIS A 5 4.64 -49.60 -5.64
N GLN A 6 4.30 -49.00 -4.49
CA GLN A 6 3.52 -47.77 -4.40
C GLN A 6 4.20 -46.68 -5.24
N ASN A 7 3.64 -46.42 -6.43
CA ASN A 7 3.90 -45.21 -7.19
C ASN A 7 3.32 -44.02 -6.41
N VAL A 8 4.10 -43.48 -5.47
CA VAL A 8 3.81 -42.17 -4.89
C VAL A 8 4.04 -41.15 -6.00
N PRO A 9 3.02 -40.42 -6.47
CA PRO A 9 3.21 -39.41 -7.49
C PRO A 9 4.23 -38.37 -6.99
N PRO A 10 5.14 -37.88 -7.85
CA PRO A 10 6.15 -36.92 -7.46
C PRO A 10 5.45 -35.70 -6.86
N VAL A 11 5.88 -35.30 -5.65
CA VAL A 11 5.46 -34.04 -5.05
C VAL A 11 5.96 -32.94 -5.98
N VAL A 12 5.07 -32.41 -6.82
CA VAL A 12 5.36 -31.23 -7.62
C VAL A 12 5.49 -30.08 -6.62
N HIS A 13 6.73 -29.77 -6.25
CA HIS A 13 7.04 -28.54 -5.54
C HIS A 13 6.75 -27.39 -6.48
N VAL A 14 5.52 -26.89 -6.45
CA VAL A 14 5.17 -25.62 -7.08
C VAL A 14 5.98 -24.55 -6.35
N GLN A 15 7.13 -24.18 -6.92
CA GLN A 15 7.97 -23.10 -6.40
C GLN A 15 7.17 -21.81 -6.46
N ARG A 16 6.69 -21.36 -5.29
CA ARG A 16 6.06 -20.05 -5.14
C ARG A 16 7.16 -19.01 -4.93
N PRO A 17 7.19 -17.90 -5.69
CA PRO A 17 8.17 -16.83 -5.47
C PRO A 17 8.09 -16.30 -4.03
N SER A 18 9.20 -15.83 -3.46
CA SER A 18 9.25 -15.28 -2.09
C SER A 18 8.24 -14.15 -1.87
N HIS A 19 7.68 -14.04 -0.67
CA HIS A 19 6.67 -13.03 -0.36
C HIS A 19 7.31 -11.63 -0.21
N PRO A 20 6.91 -10.62 -1.00
CA PRO A 20 7.58 -9.31 -1.02
C PRO A 20 7.05 -8.32 0.04
N GLY A 21 6.08 -8.73 0.86
CA GLY A 21 5.33 -7.83 1.76
C GLY A 21 6.20 -6.90 2.63
N ALA A 22 7.27 -7.41 3.26
CA ALA A 22 8.14 -6.58 4.09
C ALA A 22 8.81 -5.45 3.30
N SER A 23 9.42 -5.77 2.15
CA SER A 23 10.03 -4.76 1.28
C SER A 23 9.02 -3.75 0.76
N MET A 24 7.81 -4.18 0.45
CA MET A 24 6.77 -3.31 -0.10
C MET A 24 6.23 -2.34 0.95
N ALA A 25 6.02 -2.82 2.18
CA ALA A 25 5.65 -2.00 3.33
C ALA A 25 6.76 -0.97 3.66
N PHE A 26 8.03 -1.37 3.56
CA PHE A 26 9.16 -0.49 3.82
C PHE A 26 9.29 0.63 2.79
N ILE A 27 9.17 0.30 1.50
CA ILE A 27 9.17 1.27 0.41
C ILE A 27 8.02 2.27 0.60
N PHE A 28 6.83 1.77 0.96
CA PHE A 28 5.65 2.59 1.21
C PHE A 28 5.84 3.54 2.39
N SER A 29 6.40 3.04 3.48
CA SER A 29 6.75 3.85 4.64
C SER A 29 7.75 4.94 4.27
N THR A 30 8.80 4.59 3.52
CA THR A 30 9.83 5.54 3.07
C THR A 30 9.23 6.66 2.23
N LEU A 31 8.39 6.33 1.23
CA LEU A 31 7.70 7.34 0.42
C LEU A 31 6.80 8.24 1.28
N SER A 32 6.09 7.67 2.25
CA SER A 32 5.20 8.43 3.14
C SER A 32 5.97 9.48 3.96
N PHE A 33 7.14 9.12 4.50
CA PHE A 33 8.03 10.08 5.17
C PHE A 33 8.60 11.13 4.21
N LEU A 34 8.98 10.73 2.99
CA LEU A 34 9.48 11.67 1.99
C LEU A 34 8.42 12.69 1.58
N PHE A 35 7.16 12.27 1.40
CA PHE A 35 6.07 13.21 1.11
C PHE A 35 5.79 14.13 2.28
N TRP A 36 5.75 13.61 3.52
CA TRP A 36 5.61 14.44 4.71
C TRP A 36 6.70 15.52 4.79
N ALA A 37 7.96 15.12 4.65
CA ALA A 37 9.09 16.03 4.71
C ALA A 37 9.09 17.03 3.53
N ASN A 38 8.70 16.60 2.33
CA ASN A 38 8.64 17.47 1.16
C ASN A 38 7.51 18.49 1.28
N ILE A 39 6.31 18.08 1.69
CA ILE A 39 5.14 18.96 1.83
C ILE A 39 5.38 20.02 2.91
N LEU A 40 6.03 19.66 4.02
CA LEU A 40 6.37 20.62 5.08
C LEU A 40 7.64 21.45 4.79
N GLY A 41 8.29 21.22 3.65
CA GLY A 41 9.46 21.99 3.21
C GLY A 41 10.77 21.64 3.92
N TYR A 42 10.82 20.54 4.68
CA TYR A 42 12.03 20.12 5.41
C TYR A 42 13.18 19.66 4.50
N LEU A 43 12.88 19.28 3.26
CA LEU A 43 13.88 18.82 2.29
C LEU A 43 14.61 19.98 1.56
N GLY A 44 14.15 21.21 1.73
CA GLY A 44 14.75 22.39 1.10
C GLY A 44 14.63 22.43 -0.44
N PRO A 45 15.38 23.35 -1.08
CA PRO A 45 15.36 23.51 -2.54
C PRO A 45 15.84 22.25 -3.25
N GLY A 46 15.04 21.75 -4.20
CA GLY A 46 15.34 20.52 -4.95
C GLY A 46 14.77 19.24 -4.32
N GLY A 47 14.19 19.32 -3.11
CA GLY A 47 13.56 18.17 -2.46
C GLY A 47 12.51 17.48 -3.33
N SER A 48 11.65 18.25 -4.01
CA SER A 48 10.62 17.70 -4.89
C SER A 48 11.19 16.92 -6.08
N LEU A 49 12.29 17.39 -6.67
CA LEU A 49 12.98 16.65 -7.73
C LEU A 49 13.55 15.33 -7.21
N ALA A 50 14.23 15.36 -6.05
CA ALA A 50 14.80 14.16 -5.45
C ALA A 50 13.72 13.14 -5.07
N VAL A 51 12.60 13.57 -4.48
CA VAL A 51 11.44 12.70 -4.21
C VAL A 51 10.90 12.12 -5.51
N GLY A 52 10.78 12.93 -6.57
CA GLY A 52 10.33 12.45 -7.87
C GLY A 52 11.23 11.36 -8.47
N VAL A 53 12.55 11.52 -8.38
CA VAL A 53 13.51 10.50 -8.81
C VAL A 53 13.39 9.23 -7.98
N VAL A 54 13.25 9.34 -6.65
CA VAL A 54 13.04 8.17 -5.77
C VAL A 54 11.76 7.43 -6.13
N GLN A 55 10.66 8.14 -6.39
CA GLN A 55 9.39 7.55 -6.82
C GLN A 55 9.55 6.74 -8.12
N LEU A 56 10.25 7.29 -9.12
CA LEU A 56 10.53 6.57 -10.36
C LEU A 56 11.41 5.33 -10.13
N ALA A 57 12.38 5.39 -9.21
CA ALA A 57 13.21 4.25 -8.87
C ALA A 57 12.40 3.11 -8.22
N VAL A 58 11.47 3.44 -7.32
CA VAL A 58 10.66 2.44 -6.62
C VAL A 58 9.47 1.91 -7.44
N TYR A 59 9.12 2.56 -8.56
CA TYR A 59 8.12 2.07 -9.51
C TYR A 59 8.37 0.62 -9.92
N GLY A 60 9.61 0.30 -10.33
CA GLY A 60 9.98 -1.05 -10.77
C GLY A 60 9.82 -2.08 -9.65
N SER A 61 10.20 -1.72 -8.42
CA SER A 61 10.04 -2.59 -7.25
C SER A 61 8.58 -2.87 -6.93
N TYR A 62 7.71 -1.84 -6.98
CA TYR A 62 6.28 -2.04 -6.76
C TYR A 62 5.63 -2.89 -7.84
N LEU A 63 5.98 -2.66 -9.11
CA LEU A 63 5.46 -3.44 -10.23
C LEU A 63 5.88 -4.92 -10.09
N ALA A 64 7.15 -5.17 -9.82
CA ALA A 64 7.66 -6.52 -9.60
C ALA A 64 6.99 -7.21 -8.40
N GLY A 65 6.87 -6.50 -7.27
CA GLY A 65 6.21 -7.02 -6.07
C GLY A 65 4.73 -7.34 -6.29
N SER A 66 4.01 -6.49 -7.02
CA SER A 66 2.61 -6.71 -7.41
C SER A 66 2.45 -7.97 -8.28
N VAL A 67 3.29 -8.14 -9.31
CA VAL A 67 3.29 -9.34 -10.16
C VAL A 67 3.59 -10.59 -9.36
N ILE A 68 4.51 -10.52 -8.39
CA ILE A 68 4.81 -11.64 -7.49
C ILE A 68 3.58 -12.01 -6.64
N LEU A 69 2.84 -11.03 -6.12
CA LEU A 69 1.64 -11.26 -5.32
C LEU A 69 0.53 -11.91 -6.14
N PHE A 70 0.29 -11.45 -7.38
CA PHE A 70 -0.64 -12.11 -8.30
C PHE A 70 -0.25 -13.56 -8.58
N LYS A 71 1.05 -13.84 -8.80
CA LYS A 71 1.55 -15.22 -8.99
C LYS A 71 1.36 -16.10 -7.75
N ARG A 72 1.20 -15.51 -6.56
CA ARG A 72 0.91 -16.22 -5.30
C ARG A 72 -0.59 -16.39 -5.05
N GLY A 73 -1.45 -15.83 -5.89
CA GLY A 73 -2.91 -15.80 -5.71
C GLY A 73 -3.38 -14.77 -4.69
N ASP A 74 -2.54 -13.78 -4.37
CA ASP A 74 -2.90 -12.66 -3.50
C ASP A 74 -3.40 -11.48 -4.35
N ASP A 75 -4.64 -11.60 -4.81
CA ASP A 75 -5.23 -10.62 -5.72
C ASP A 75 -5.46 -9.27 -5.05
N PHE A 76 -5.75 -9.25 -3.75
CA PHE A 76 -6.02 -8.01 -3.04
C PHE A 76 -4.76 -7.16 -2.93
N ASP A 77 -3.69 -7.68 -2.33
CA ASP A 77 -2.44 -6.94 -2.19
C ASP A 77 -1.78 -6.71 -3.56
N GLY A 78 -1.89 -7.68 -4.48
CA GLY A 78 -1.42 -7.52 -5.85
C GLY A 78 -2.01 -6.29 -6.54
N ASN A 79 -3.34 -6.10 -6.46
CA ASN A 79 -4.01 -4.93 -7.05
C ASN A 79 -3.61 -3.62 -6.35
N VAL A 80 -3.54 -3.62 -5.01
CA VAL A 80 -3.16 -2.42 -4.26
C VAL A 80 -1.75 -1.97 -4.63
N PHE A 81 -0.79 -2.89 -4.65
CA PHE A 81 0.58 -2.55 -5.00
C PHE A 81 0.77 -2.24 -6.49
N MET A 82 -0.10 -2.72 -7.38
CA MET A 82 -0.13 -2.27 -8.78
C MET A 82 -0.53 -0.79 -8.87
N VAL A 83 -1.56 -0.38 -8.13
CA VAL A 83 -1.96 1.03 -8.03
C VAL A 83 -0.85 1.88 -7.42
N PHE A 84 -0.14 1.36 -6.40
CA PHE A 84 1.01 2.05 -5.83
C PHE A 84 2.17 2.18 -6.81
N ALA A 85 2.46 1.15 -7.61
CA ALA A 85 3.41 1.26 -8.70
C ALA A 85 2.99 2.41 -9.63
N ALA A 86 1.80 2.32 -10.21
CA ALA A 86 1.34 3.27 -11.22
C ALA A 86 1.32 4.71 -10.71
N PHE A 87 0.74 4.96 -9.54
CA PHE A 87 0.45 6.33 -9.08
C PHE A 87 1.49 6.88 -8.10
N PHE A 88 1.94 6.11 -7.13
CA PHE A 88 2.95 6.59 -6.17
C PHE A 88 4.36 6.52 -6.74
N GLY A 89 4.69 5.49 -7.52
CA GLY A 89 5.97 5.39 -8.22
C GLY A 89 5.97 6.20 -9.52
N GLY A 90 5.21 5.73 -10.51
CA GLY A 90 5.22 6.26 -11.87
C GLY A 90 4.71 7.70 -11.98
N VAL A 91 3.40 7.90 -11.90
CA VAL A 91 2.75 9.21 -12.08
C VAL A 91 3.29 10.22 -11.08
N GLY A 92 3.36 9.88 -9.81
CA GLY A 92 3.91 10.77 -8.78
C GLY A 92 5.35 11.19 -9.06
N GLY A 93 6.19 10.26 -9.49
CA GLY A 93 7.56 10.54 -9.87
C GLY A 93 7.65 11.48 -11.07
N VAL A 94 6.90 11.19 -12.14
CA VAL A 94 6.83 12.04 -13.34
C VAL A 94 6.30 13.43 -13.01
N LEU A 95 5.27 13.56 -12.17
CA LEU A 95 4.71 14.86 -11.79
C LEU A 95 5.67 15.70 -10.95
N ASN A 96 6.40 15.10 -10.01
CA ASN A 96 7.37 15.82 -9.19
C ASN A 96 8.60 16.27 -10.00
N VAL A 97 9.13 15.39 -10.86
CA VAL A 97 10.21 15.74 -11.78
C VAL A 97 9.74 16.79 -12.79
N GLY A 98 8.61 16.54 -13.43
CA GLY A 98 8.04 17.39 -14.48
C GLY A 98 7.67 18.78 -13.99
N SER A 99 7.04 18.89 -12.81
CA SER A 99 6.71 20.18 -12.21
C SER A 99 7.97 20.98 -11.85
N THR A 100 9.00 20.32 -11.34
CA THR A 100 10.28 20.97 -11.02
C THR A 100 10.99 21.48 -12.28
N ILE A 101 11.09 20.65 -13.32
CA ILE A 101 11.69 21.05 -14.61
C ILE A 101 10.89 22.18 -15.26
N SER A 102 9.55 22.08 -15.23
CA SER A 102 8.68 23.11 -15.81
C SER A 102 8.87 24.45 -15.09
N ALA A 103 8.98 24.45 -13.76
CA ALA A 103 9.27 25.65 -12.99
C ALA A 103 10.64 26.26 -13.34
N MET A 104 11.67 25.44 -13.56
CA MET A 104 13.00 25.91 -13.98
C MET A 104 13.00 26.52 -15.39
N LEU A 105 12.19 25.97 -16.30
CA LEU A 105 12.11 26.42 -17.69
C LEU A 105 11.04 27.50 -17.93
N GLY A 106 10.28 27.89 -16.90
CA GLY A 106 9.15 28.82 -17.03
C GLY A 106 7.98 28.25 -17.85
N LEU A 107 7.86 26.93 -17.94
CA LEU A 107 6.77 26.25 -18.65
C LEU A 107 5.54 26.14 -17.74
N PRO A 108 4.33 26.41 -18.27
CA PRO A 108 3.12 26.22 -17.50
C PRO A 108 2.91 24.73 -17.19
N PHE A 109 2.68 24.42 -15.92
CA PHE A 109 2.39 23.07 -15.44
C PHE A 109 1.14 23.09 -14.57
N SER A 110 0.18 22.20 -14.84
CA SER A 110 -1.08 22.13 -14.10
C SER A 110 -0.96 21.14 -12.93
N PRO A 111 -0.81 21.62 -11.67
CA PRO A 111 -0.78 20.73 -10.51
C PRO A 111 -2.12 20.02 -10.28
N GLN A 112 -3.22 20.55 -10.84
CA GLN A 112 -4.56 19.98 -10.70
C GLN A 112 -4.65 18.56 -11.25
N VAL A 113 -3.91 18.24 -12.32
CA VAL A 113 -3.85 16.87 -12.87
C VAL A 113 -3.35 15.88 -11.82
N GLY A 114 -2.29 16.24 -11.07
CA GLY A 114 -1.80 15.44 -9.95
C GLY A 114 -2.81 15.33 -8.82
N GLY A 115 -3.50 16.42 -8.49
CA GLY A 115 -4.55 16.42 -7.48
C GLY A 115 -5.69 15.44 -7.78
N ILE A 116 -6.13 15.35 -9.04
CA ILE A 116 -7.14 14.39 -9.49
C ILE A 116 -6.63 12.94 -9.30
N CYS A 117 -5.37 12.66 -9.67
CA CYS A 117 -4.78 11.34 -9.45
C CYS A 117 -4.81 10.95 -7.96
N TRP A 118 -4.44 11.87 -7.05
CA TRP A 118 -4.46 11.60 -5.61
C TRP A 118 -5.87 11.34 -5.08
N ILE A 119 -6.87 12.06 -5.57
CA ILE A 119 -8.27 11.80 -5.20
C ILE A 119 -8.68 10.39 -5.59
N LEU A 120 -8.40 9.98 -6.83
CA LEU A 120 -8.80 8.65 -7.33
C LEU A 120 -8.11 7.52 -6.56
N VAL A 121 -6.82 7.68 -6.23
CA VAL A 121 -6.10 6.71 -5.40
C VAL A 121 -6.66 6.69 -3.96
N GLY A 122 -7.00 7.85 -3.41
CA GLY A 122 -7.66 7.95 -2.10
C GLY A 122 -9.01 7.24 -2.06
N VAL A 123 -9.85 7.42 -3.09
CA VAL A 123 -11.12 6.69 -3.24
C VAL A 123 -10.89 5.19 -3.36
N PHE A 124 -9.90 4.77 -4.16
CA PHE A 124 -9.54 3.36 -4.28
C PHE A 124 -9.14 2.74 -2.93
N LEU A 125 -8.29 3.42 -2.15
CA LEU A 125 -7.90 2.96 -0.82
C LEU A 125 -9.07 2.92 0.18
N LEU A 126 -9.98 3.89 0.12
CA LEU A 126 -11.23 3.82 0.91
C LEU A 126 -12.07 2.61 0.50
N ALA A 127 -12.18 2.31 -0.79
CA ALA A 127 -12.91 1.13 -1.27
C ALA A 127 -12.26 -0.19 -0.83
N CYS A 128 -10.94 -0.22 -0.67
CA CYS A 128 -10.20 -1.35 -0.11
C CYS A 128 -10.35 -1.48 1.42
N SER A 129 -10.65 -0.39 2.14
CA SER A 129 -10.68 -0.37 3.60
C SER A 129 -11.60 -1.40 4.28
N PRO A 130 -12.81 -1.75 3.76
CA PRO A 130 -13.65 -2.77 4.40
C PRO A 130 -13.01 -4.15 4.45
N ALA A 131 -12.10 -4.45 3.51
CA ALA A 131 -11.35 -5.70 3.52
C ALA A 131 -10.29 -5.69 4.64
N THR A 132 -9.58 -4.58 4.82
CA THR A 132 -8.49 -4.46 5.79
C THR A 132 -8.96 -4.28 7.23
N LEU A 133 -10.19 -3.78 7.43
CA LEU A 133 -10.85 -3.75 8.74
C LEU A 133 -11.02 -5.15 9.38
N ARG A 134 -10.90 -6.23 8.58
CA ARG A 134 -10.93 -7.62 9.06
C ARG A 134 -9.54 -8.22 9.33
N SER A 135 -8.45 -7.49 9.03
CA SER A 135 -7.07 -7.94 9.28
C SER A 135 -6.63 -7.57 10.70
N ASN A 136 -5.84 -6.52 10.86
CA ASN A 136 -5.39 -5.98 12.13
C ASN A 136 -5.53 -4.45 12.10
N ILE A 137 -5.55 -3.82 13.28
CA ILE A 137 -5.80 -2.37 13.38
C ILE A 137 -4.71 -1.54 12.70
N VAL A 138 -3.47 -2.05 12.63
CA VAL A 138 -2.36 -1.38 11.94
C VAL A 138 -2.61 -1.35 10.43
N ASP A 139 -2.96 -2.49 9.81
CA ASP A 139 -3.32 -2.56 8.39
C ASP A 139 -4.52 -1.67 8.07
N ALA A 140 -5.58 -1.76 8.88
CA ALA A 140 -6.75 -0.91 8.72
C ALA A 140 -6.38 0.59 8.81
N GLY A 141 -5.55 0.94 9.79
CA GLY A 141 -5.04 2.28 9.99
C GLY A 141 -4.25 2.79 8.78
N VAL A 142 -3.36 1.97 8.21
CA VAL A 142 -2.62 2.33 6.99
C VAL A 142 -3.56 2.71 5.86
N TYR A 143 -4.55 1.87 5.55
CA TYR A 143 -5.44 2.12 4.42
C TYR A 143 -6.34 3.33 4.65
N VAL A 144 -6.97 3.44 5.82
CA VAL A 144 -7.89 4.55 6.11
C VAL A 144 -7.14 5.88 6.18
N LEU A 145 -6.02 5.94 6.91
CA LEU A 145 -5.26 7.18 7.05
C LEU A 145 -4.58 7.58 5.74
N ALA A 146 -4.05 6.63 4.97
CA ALA A 146 -3.48 6.93 3.65
C ALA A 146 -4.56 7.45 2.69
N ALA A 147 -5.74 6.85 2.70
CA ALA A 147 -6.85 7.31 1.89
C ALA A 147 -7.28 8.74 2.24
N LEU A 148 -7.43 9.04 3.54
CA LEU A 148 -7.75 10.38 4.01
C LEU A 148 -6.64 11.39 3.67
N ALA A 149 -5.38 10.98 3.78
CA ALA A 149 -4.24 11.83 3.41
C ALA A 149 -4.28 12.21 1.93
N LEU A 150 -4.49 11.23 1.03
CA LEU A 150 -4.53 11.46 -0.41
C LEU A 150 -5.75 12.25 -0.86
N LEU A 151 -6.91 12.01 -0.26
CA LEU A 151 -8.11 12.80 -0.53
C LEU A 151 -7.89 14.24 -0.11
N THR A 152 -7.38 14.47 1.10
CA THR A 152 -7.09 15.81 1.60
C THR A 152 -6.06 16.52 0.71
N LEU A 153 -4.95 15.84 0.40
CA LEU A 153 -3.90 16.33 -0.51
C LEU A 153 -4.48 16.70 -1.87
N GLY A 154 -5.24 15.80 -2.48
CA GLY A 154 -5.81 15.96 -3.80
C GLY A 154 -6.80 17.12 -3.85
N PHE A 155 -7.78 17.14 -2.94
CA PHE A 155 -8.78 18.22 -2.86
C PHE A 155 -8.16 19.59 -2.55
N THR A 156 -7.08 19.65 -1.77
CA THR A 156 -6.35 20.91 -1.56
C THR A 156 -5.61 21.35 -2.83
N ILE A 157 -4.95 20.44 -3.55
CA ILE A 157 -4.23 20.77 -4.80
C ILE A 157 -5.17 21.30 -5.89
N ILE A 158 -6.38 20.76 -6.00
CA ILE A 158 -7.37 21.24 -6.98
C ILE A 158 -8.16 22.47 -6.51
N GLY A 159 -7.94 22.91 -5.26
CA GLY A 159 -8.52 24.16 -4.72
C GLY A 159 -9.88 24.04 -4.04
N PHE A 160 -10.38 22.83 -3.76
CA PHE A 160 -11.62 22.63 -3.00
C PHE A 160 -11.42 22.76 -1.48
N LEU A 161 -10.20 22.50 -0.98
CA LEU A 161 -9.84 22.64 0.42
C LEU A 161 -8.79 23.75 0.63
N PRO A 162 -8.76 24.41 1.81
CA PRO A 162 -7.75 25.41 2.12
C PRO A 162 -6.34 24.79 2.17
N THR A 163 -5.32 25.64 2.07
CA THR A 163 -3.89 25.24 2.09
C THR A 163 -3.47 24.51 3.36
N VAL A 164 -4.14 24.77 4.50
CA VAL A 164 -3.99 24.00 5.75
C VAL A 164 -4.20 22.49 5.53
N GLY A 165 -5.00 22.10 4.53
CA GLY A 165 -5.19 20.70 4.15
C GLY A 165 -3.91 19.99 3.72
N LEU A 166 -2.91 20.71 3.15
CA LEU A 166 -1.60 20.12 2.84
C LEU A 166 -0.87 19.70 4.11
N THR A 167 -0.91 20.54 5.15
CA THR A 167 -0.31 20.24 6.45
C THR A 167 -0.99 19.04 7.11
N VAL A 168 -2.32 18.97 7.06
CA VAL A 168 -3.09 17.83 7.57
C VAL A 168 -2.71 16.55 6.82
N ALA A 169 -2.68 16.58 5.49
CA ALA A 169 -2.28 15.45 4.66
C ALA A 169 -0.86 14.98 4.99
N ALA A 170 0.09 15.90 5.18
CA ALA A 170 1.47 15.57 5.54
C ALA A 170 1.54 14.80 6.86
N TRP A 171 0.85 15.26 7.92
CA TRP A 171 0.86 14.57 9.20
C TRP A 171 0.16 13.21 9.17
N LEU A 172 -0.89 13.06 8.36
CA LEU A 172 -1.49 11.74 8.11
C LEU A 172 -0.48 10.81 7.43
N LEU A 173 0.26 11.28 6.43
CA LEU A 173 1.33 10.51 5.78
C LEU A 173 2.47 10.15 6.74
N PHE A 174 2.81 11.02 7.68
CA PHE A 174 3.78 10.72 8.73
C PHE A 174 3.33 9.52 9.59
N VAL A 175 2.08 9.54 10.07
CA VAL A 175 1.52 8.44 10.87
C VAL A 175 1.47 7.16 10.05
N VAL A 176 1.03 7.23 8.80
CA VAL A 176 1.04 6.10 7.85
C VAL A 176 2.46 5.55 7.66
N GLY A 177 3.45 6.42 7.56
CA GLY A 177 4.87 6.06 7.51
C GLY A 177 5.28 5.21 8.70
N ILE A 178 4.95 5.64 9.92
CA ILE A 178 5.22 4.89 11.16
C ILE A 178 4.55 3.51 11.12
N LEU A 179 3.26 3.45 10.78
CA LEU A 179 2.54 2.18 10.70
C LEU A 179 3.16 1.23 9.67
N GLY A 180 3.63 1.75 8.53
CA GLY A 180 4.36 0.97 7.52
C GLY A 180 5.69 0.39 8.04
N VAL A 181 6.42 1.13 8.88
CA VAL A 181 7.62 0.59 9.56
C VAL A 181 7.23 -0.55 10.49
N VAL A 182 6.16 -0.38 11.27
CA VAL A 182 5.66 -1.41 12.20
C VAL A 182 5.27 -2.69 11.45
N LEU A 183 4.60 -2.57 10.30
CA LEU A 183 4.29 -3.71 9.43
C LEU A 183 5.54 -4.37 8.86
N THR A 184 6.52 -3.58 8.41
CA THR A 184 7.79 -4.12 7.94
C THR A 184 8.48 -4.94 9.04
N ALA A 185 8.57 -4.36 10.24
CA ALA A 185 9.21 -5.00 11.38
C ALA A 185 8.46 -6.25 11.84
N SER A 186 7.12 -6.27 11.76
CA SER A 186 6.33 -7.43 12.16
C SER A 186 6.52 -8.60 11.18
N ILE A 187 6.55 -8.32 9.87
CA ILE A 187 6.77 -9.34 8.83
C ILE A 187 8.17 -9.91 8.97
N LEU A 188 9.20 -9.08 9.15
CA LEU A 188 10.57 -9.55 9.37
C LEU A 188 10.72 -10.30 10.70
N GLY A 189 10.13 -9.77 11.77
CA GLY A 189 10.13 -10.38 13.09
C GLY A 189 9.51 -11.78 13.09
N SER A 190 8.48 -12.00 12.26
CA SER A 190 7.84 -13.31 12.15
C SER A 190 8.78 -14.42 11.66
N ILE A 191 9.84 -14.07 10.91
CA ILE A 191 10.86 -15.01 10.42
C ILE A 191 11.71 -15.55 11.57
N ILE A 192 11.98 -14.71 12.58
CA ILE A 192 12.80 -15.04 13.75
C ILE A 192 11.96 -15.47 14.96
N GLY A 193 10.64 -15.65 14.79
CA GLY A 193 9.71 -16.01 15.87
C GLY A 193 9.32 -14.86 16.79
N TYR A 194 9.71 -13.61 16.49
CA TYR A 194 9.33 -12.43 17.25
C TYR A 194 8.03 -11.82 16.71
N ARG A 195 7.01 -11.71 17.57
CA ARG A 195 5.69 -11.18 17.17
C ARG A 195 5.48 -9.78 17.72
N ILE A 196 5.51 -8.79 16.83
CA ILE A 196 5.09 -7.43 17.16
C ILE A 196 3.55 -7.40 17.19
N PRO A 197 2.93 -6.89 18.26
CA PRO A 197 1.48 -6.81 18.35
C PRO A 197 0.95 -5.78 17.34
N LEU A 198 0.20 -6.24 16.35
CA LEU A 198 -0.47 -5.41 15.35
C LEU A 198 -1.90 -5.02 15.75
N GLY A 199 -2.31 -5.38 16.97
CA GLY A 199 -3.66 -5.18 17.51
C GLY A 199 -4.75 -6.05 16.87
N PRO A 200 -5.98 -6.00 17.41
CA PRO A 200 -7.07 -6.86 16.95
C PRO A 200 -7.66 -6.39 15.62
N ALA A 201 -8.36 -7.30 14.93
CA ALA A 201 -9.26 -6.95 13.83
C ALA A 201 -10.42 -6.08 14.36
N ILE A 202 -10.84 -5.07 13.59
CA ILE A 202 -11.97 -4.21 13.96
C ILE A 202 -13.30 -4.94 13.67
N LEU A 203 -13.37 -5.60 12.51
CA LEU A 203 -14.52 -6.41 12.10
C LEU A 203 -14.22 -7.90 12.31
N ARG A 204 -15.19 -8.66 12.82
CA ARG A 204 -15.03 -10.10 13.03
C ARG A 204 -14.73 -10.84 11.72
N PRO A 205 -13.76 -11.78 11.71
CA PRO A 205 -13.53 -12.67 10.57
C PRO A 205 -14.78 -13.50 10.25
N ARG A 206 -15.06 -13.72 8.96
CA ARG A 206 -16.29 -14.40 8.49
C ARG A 206 -16.34 -15.92 8.75
N THR A 207 -15.35 -16.46 9.45
CA THR A 207 -15.21 -17.91 9.73
C THR A 207 -16.22 -18.44 10.75
N ALA A 208 -16.81 -17.58 11.59
CA ALA A 208 -17.74 -18.02 12.64
C ALA A 208 -19.19 -18.26 12.17
N THR A 209 -19.59 -17.76 10.99
CA THR A 209 -20.99 -17.79 10.55
C THR A 209 -21.30 -18.98 9.63
N ARG A 210 -20.31 -19.47 8.86
CA ARG A 210 -20.51 -20.59 7.93
C ARG A 210 -20.53 -21.96 8.63
N ALA A 211 -19.82 -22.12 9.75
CA ALA A 211 -19.86 -23.34 10.56
C ALA A 211 -21.25 -23.57 11.17
N LYS A 212 -21.86 -22.54 11.76
CA LYS A 212 -23.24 -22.63 12.29
C LYS A 212 -24.28 -22.90 11.21
N SER A 213 -24.15 -22.30 10.02
CA SER A 213 -25.10 -22.56 8.92
C SER A 213 -24.99 -23.97 8.34
N ALA A 214 -23.78 -24.56 8.33
CA ALA A 214 -23.58 -25.94 7.88
C ALA A 214 -24.05 -26.96 8.93
N GLU A 215 -23.80 -26.71 10.22
CA GLU A 215 -24.31 -27.55 11.32
C GLU A 215 -25.84 -27.50 11.43
N THR A 216 -26.46 -26.33 11.21
CA THR A 216 -27.92 -26.19 11.26
C THR A 216 -28.60 -26.91 10.08
N PHE A 217 -27.97 -26.95 8.90
CA PHE A 217 -28.49 -27.65 7.73
C PHE A 217 -28.29 -29.18 7.83
N ALA A 218 -27.18 -29.62 8.44
CA ALA A 218 -26.90 -31.04 8.70
C ALA A 218 -27.74 -31.62 9.85
N ALA A 219 -28.20 -30.79 10.80
CA ALA A 219 -29.12 -31.21 11.86
C ALA A 219 -30.61 -31.22 11.44
N SER A 220 -30.92 -30.77 10.21
CA SER A 220 -32.27 -30.76 9.63
C SER A 220 -32.48 -31.78 8.51
N LEU A 221 -31.51 -32.67 8.28
CA LEU A 221 -31.57 -33.83 7.38
C LEU A 221 -31.46 -35.11 8.21
#